data_AF-A0A834Q529-F1
#
_entry.id   AF-A0A834Q529-F1
#
_cell.length_a   1.000
_cell.length_b   1.000
_cell.length_c   1.000
_cell.angle_alpha   90.00
_cell.angle_beta   90.00
_cell.angle_gamma   90.00
#
_symmetry.space_group_name_H-M   'P 1'
#
loop_
_entity.id
_entity.type
_entity.pdbx_description
1 polymer ?
#
loop_
_entity_poly.entity_id
_entity_poly.type
_entity_poly.pdbx_seq_one_letter_code
_entity_poly.pdbx_strand_id
1 'polypeptide(L)'
;MVAPGSVTSRLGTVFPFLLVLVDLQYEGAECGVNADVEKHLELGKKLLAAGQLADALSQFHAAVDGDPDNYIAYYQRATVFLAMGKSKAALPDLTKVIELKMDFTAARLQRGHLLLKQGKLDEAEDDF
;
A
#
# COMPACT_ATOMS: atom_id res chain seq x y z
N MET A 1 17.12 51.15 38.78
CA MET A 1 18.28 51.39 37.89
C MET A 1 19.13 50.13 37.88
N VAL A 2 19.69 49.77 36.72
CA VAL A 2 20.54 48.60 36.39
C VAL A 2 19.80 47.35 35.86
N ALA A 3 19.64 47.30 34.53
CA ALA A 3 20.09 46.16 33.70
C ALA A 3 21.56 46.45 33.30
N PRO A 4 22.41 45.54 32.76
CA PRO A 4 22.14 44.31 32.02
C PRO A 4 23.09 43.12 32.38
N GLY A 5 22.92 41.96 31.73
CA GLY A 5 23.84 40.82 31.85
C GLY A 5 23.47 39.70 30.89
N SER A 6 24.32 39.52 29.89
CA SER A 6 24.10 38.80 28.64
C SER A 6 24.78 37.42 28.60
N VAL A 7 24.31 36.54 27.70
CA VAL A 7 25.09 35.51 26.96
C VAL A 7 25.44 34.26 27.82
N THR A 8 25.23 32.99 27.43
CA THR A 8 25.57 32.29 26.18
C THR A 8 24.92 30.90 26.14
N SER A 9 24.49 30.48 24.95
CA SER A 9 24.56 29.14 24.32
C SER A 9 24.78 27.89 25.19
N ARG A 10 23.91 26.88 24.98
CA ARG A 10 24.38 25.49 24.79
C ARG A 10 23.31 24.60 24.13
N LEU A 11 23.72 24.09 22.97
CA LEU A 11 23.57 22.71 22.52
C LEU A 11 22.17 22.17 22.22
N GLY A 12 21.93 22.02 20.91
CA GLY A 12 20.96 21.08 20.41
C GLY A 12 21.30 19.66 20.85
N THR A 13 20.36 18.99 21.51
CA THR A 13 20.33 17.54 21.67
C THR A 13 18.89 17.07 21.96
N VAL A 14 17.90 17.53 21.19
CA VAL A 14 16.52 17.00 21.27
C VAL A 14 16.16 16.16 20.03
N PHE A 15 17.11 15.97 19.11
CA PHE A 15 16.88 15.20 17.89
C PHE A 15 17.04 13.67 17.99
N PRO A 16 17.70 13.04 18.99
CA PRO A 16 17.78 11.57 18.97
C PRO A 16 16.58 10.90 19.64
N PHE A 17 15.70 11.63 20.35
CA PHE A 17 14.60 11.02 21.10
C PHE A 17 13.28 10.94 20.33
N LEU A 18 13.14 11.68 19.22
CA LEU A 18 11.93 11.62 18.39
C LEU A 18 11.95 10.45 17.40
N LEU A 19 13.12 9.83 17.16
CA LEU A 19 13.24 8.65 16.31
C LEU A 19 12.91 7.33 17.02
N VAL A 20 12.93 7.30 18.35
CA VAL A 20 12.65 6.06 19.11
C VAL A 20 11.14 5.82 19.30
N LEU A 21 10.29 6.81 19.04
CA LEU A 21 8.84 6.66 19.13
C LEU A 21 8.18 6.15 17.84
N VAL A 22 8.92 6.05 16.73
CA VAL A 22 8.38 5.49 15.47
C VAL A 22 8.60 3.98 15.38
N ASP A 23 9.63 3.44 16.06
CA ASP A 23 9.89 1.99 16.11
C ASP A 23 9.06 1.24 17.18
N LEU A 24 8.21 1.95 17.94
CA LEU A 24 7.43 1.38 19.06
C LEU A 24 5.91 1.36 18.80
N GLN A 25 5.47 1.20 17.55
CA GLN A 25 4.09 0.80 17.24
C GLN A 25 4.01 -0.60 16.62
N TYR A 26 5.15 -1.26 16.40
CA TYR A 26 5.21 -2.52 15.66
C TYR A 26 5.43 -3.73 16.59
N GLU A 27 4.62 -3.83 17.65
CA GLU A 27 4.61 -5.04 18.47
C GLU A 27 3.18 -5.44 18.83
N GLY A 28 2.60 -6.29 17.96
CA GLY A 28 1.79 -7.43 18.38
C GLY A 28 0.37 -7.17 18.89
N ALA A 29 -0.51 -6.55 18.10
CA ALA A 29 -1.90 -6.39 18.50
C ALA A 29 -2.96 -6.56 17.40
N GLU A 30 -2.86 -7.55 16.50
CA GLU A 30 -3.97 -7.83 15.55
C GLU A 30 -4.21 -9.33 15.34
N CYS A 31 -4.57 -10.04 16.42
CA CYS A 31 -5.07 -11.41 16.32
C CYS A 31 -6.56 -11.48 15.90
N GLY A 32 -7.24 -10.33 15.78
CA GLY A 32 -8.67 -10.23 15.43
C GLY A 32 -8.96 -9.59 14.07
N VAL A 33 -8.34 -8.46 13.75
CA VAL A 33 -8.61 -7.70 12.51
C VAL A 33 -8.10 -8.44 11.27
N ASN A 34 -6.92 -9.06 11.38
CA ASN A 34 -6.31 -9.83 10.29
C ASN A 34 -7.07 -11.10 9.91
N ALA A 35 -7.81 -11.71 10.85
CA ALA A 35 -8.57 -12.93 10.57
C ALA A 35 -9.74 -12.65 9.61
N ASP A 36 -10.41 -11.52 9.79
CA ASP A 36 -11.49 -11.10 8.90
C ASP A 36 -10.95 -10.65 7.53
N VAL A 37 -9.80 -9.96 7.50
CA VAL A 37 -9.10 -9.60 6.25
C VAL A 37 -8.72 -10.84 5.45
N GLU A 38 -8.07 -11.82 6.07
CA GLU A 38 -7.66 -13.06 5.40
C GLU A 38 -8.88 -13.82 4.86
N LYS A 39 -9.99 -13.85 5.63
CA LYS A 39 -11.24 -14.44 5.17
C LYS A 39 -11.81 -13.74 3.93
N HIS A 40 -11.77 -12.40 3.89
CA HIS A 40 -12.17 -11.62 2.72
C HIS A 40 -11.25 -11.89 1.52
N LEU A 41 -9.94 -12.02 1.73
CA LEU A 41 -8.99 -12.37 0.67
C LEU A 41 -9.29 -13.76 0.09
N GLU A 42 -9.47 -14.76 0.94
CA GLU A 42 -9.75 -16.13 0.51
C GLU A 42 -11.09 -16.26 -0.21
N LEU A 43 -12.14 -15.58 0.29
CA LEU A 43 -13.43 -15.55 -0.38
C LEU A 43 -13.35 -14.81 -1.72
N GLY A 44 -12.67 -13.66 -1.76
CA GLY A 44 -12.44 -12.88 -2.98
C GLY A 44 -11.72 -13.70 -4.06
N LYS A 45 -10.68 -14.46 -3.68
CA LYS A 45 -9.96 -15.36 -4.59
C LYS A 45 -10.88 -16.43 -5.18
N LYS A 46 -11.73 -17.06 -4.35
CA LYS A 46 -12.71 -18.06 -4.82
C LYS A 46 -13.72 -17.48 -5.79
N LEU A 47 -14.25 -16.29 -5.49
CA LEU A 47 -15.19 -15.58 -6.36
C LEU A 47 -14.53 -15.16 -7.68
N LEU A 48 -13.28 -14.70 -7.63
CA LEU A 48 -12.50 -14.37 -8.82
C LEU A 48 -12.30 -15.60 -9.71
N ALA A 49 -11.93 -16.74 -9.12
CA ALA A 49 -11.80 -18.01 -9.84
C ALA A 49 -13.14 -18.49 -10.43
N ALA A 50 -14.26 -18.17 -9.78
CA ALA A 50 -15.60 -18.44 -10.28
C ALA A 50 -16.08 -17.42 -11.35
N GLY A 51 -15.29 -16.38 -11.65
CA GLY A 51 -15.66 -15.33 -12.60
C GLY A 51 -16.67 -14.30 -12.04
N GLN A 52 -17.00 -14.37 -10.76
CA GLN A 52 -17.88 -13.42 -10.07
C GLN A 52 -17.10 -12.14 -9.71
N LEU A 53 -16.72 -11.38 -10.74
CA LEU A 53 -15.80 -10.25 -10.58
C LEU A 53 -16.36 -9.17 -9.64
N ALA A 54 -17.66 -8.85 -9.72
CA ALA A 54 -18.27 -7.81 -8.88
C ALA A 54 -18.25 -8.18 -7.38
N ASP A 55 -18.60 -9.43 -7.06
CA ASP A 55 -18.59 -9.93 -5.70
C ASP A 55 -17.15 -10.02 -5.17
N ALA A 56 -16.22 -10.52 -5.99
CA ALA A 56 -14.79 -10.55 -5.66
C ALA A 56 -14.25 -9.15 -5.34
N LEU A 57 -14.63 -8.15 -6.14
CA LEU A 57 -14.23 -6.76 -5.93
C LEU A 57 -14.73 -6.22 -4.60
N SER A 58 -15.96 -6.56 -4.19
CA SER A 58 -16.50 -6.19 -2.89
C SER A 58 -15.70 -6.80 -1.75
N GLN A 59 -15.30 -8.08 -1.86
CA GLN A 59 -14.48 -8.74 -0.84
C GLN A 59 -13.10 -8.10 -0.74
N PHE A 60 -12.45 -7.79 -1.86
CA PHE A 60 -11.15 -7.13 -1.83
C PHE A 60 -11.21 -5.67 -1.36
N HIS A 61 -12.33 -4.96 -1.53
CA HIS A 61 -12.53 -3.67 -0.86
C HIS A 61 -12.54 -3.83 0.66
N ALA A 62 -13.35 -4.76 1.17
CA ALA A 62 -13.40 -5.03 2.61
C ALA A 62 -12.03 -5.46 3.17
N ALA A 63 -11.25 -6.23 2.41
CA ALA A 63 -9.88 -6.60 2.80
C ALA A 63 -8.94 -5.38 2.88
N VAL A 64 -9.01 -4.46 1.91
CA VAL A 64 -8.21 -3.22 1.91
C VAL A 64 -8.63 -2.28 3.05
N ASP A 65 -9.94 -2.18 3.32
CA ASP A 65 -10.45 -1.34 4.40
C ASP A 65 -10.10 -1.91 5.78
N GLY A 66 -9.98 -3.24 5.90
CA GLY A 66 -9.59 -3.92 7.13
C GLY A 66 -8.09 -3.88 7.42
N ASP A 67 -7.24 -3.94 6.40
CA ASP A 67 -5.79 -3.78 6.52
C ASP A 67 -5.24 -2.95 5.34
N PRO A 68 -5.09 -1.63 5.53
CA PRO A 68 -4.57 -0.71 4.51
C PRO A 68 -3.06 -0.86 4.19
N ASP A 69 -2.32 -1.68 4.95
CA ASP A 69 -0.91 -1.97 4.68
C ASP A 69 -0.72 -3.34 4.02
N ASN A 70 -1.82 -4.08 3.78
CA ASN A 70 -1.79 -5.35 3.09
C ASN A 70 -1.63 -5.20 1.57
N TYR A 71 -0.39 -5.28 1.09
CA TYR A 71 -0.11 -5.23 -0.35
C TYR A 71 -0.84 -6.34 -1.15
N ILE A 72 -1.16 -7.49 -0.55
CA ILE A 72 -1.87 -8.58 -1.24
C ILE A 72 -3.30 -8.14 -1.55
N ALA A 73 -3.96 -7.44 -0.63
CA ALA A 73 -5.33 -6.96 -0.83
C ALA A 73 -5.41 -5.98 -2.01
N TYR A 74 -4.50 -5.00 -2.08
CA TYR A 74 -4.39 -4.09 -3.23
C TYR A 74 -4.09 -4.83 -4.54
N TYR A 75 -3.16 -5.79 -4.53
CA TYR A 75 -2.80 -6.52 -5.75
C TYR A 75 -3.97 -7.36 -6.29
N GLN A 76 -4.69 -8.05 -5.40
CA GLN A 76 -5.87 -8.81 -5.77
C GLN A 76 -6.99 -7.90 -6.30
N ARG A 77 -7.24 -6.76 -5.65
CA ARG A 77 -8.21 -5.77 -6.10
C ARG A 77 -7.87 -5.20 -7.48
N ALA A 78 -6.59 -4.85 -7.71
CA ALA A 78 -6.09 -4.43 -9.01
C ALA A 78 -6.32 -5.50 -10.09
N THR A 79 -6.05 -6.76 -9.78
CA THR A 79 -6.25 -7.89 -10.69
C THR A 79 -7.73 -8.01 -11.09
N VAL A 80 -8.66 -7.83 -10.15
CA VAL A 80 -10.10 -7.81 -10.46
C VAL A 80 -10.46 -6.61 -11.33
N PHE A 81 -9.95 -5.41 -11.05
CA PHE A 81 -10.16 -4.25 -11.91
C PHE A 81 -9.66 -4.48 -13.34
N LEU A 82 -8.48 -5.10 -13.50
CA LEU A 82 -7.94 -5.47 -14.81
C LEU A 82 -8.83 -6.49 -15.52
N ALA A 83 -9.33 -7.51 -14.81
CA ALA A 83 -10.26 -8.49 -15.36
C ALA A 83 -11.59 -7.85 -15.82
N MET A 84 -12.02 -6.77 -15.16
CA MET A 84 -13.18 -5.96 -15.58
C MET A 84 -12.87 -4.96 -16.72
N GLY A 85 -11.62 -4.86 -17.19
CA GLY A 85 -11.19 -3.85 -18.16
C GLY A 85 -11.09 -2.43 -17.58
N LYS A 86 -11.14 -2.28 -16.25
CA LYS A 86 -11.07 -1.00 -15.53
C LYS A 86 -9.62 -0.61 -15.25
N SER A 87 -8.82 -0.49 -16.31
CA SER A 87 -7.39 -0.15 -16.28
C SER A 87 -7.06 1.08 -15.41
N LYS A 88 -7.87 2.14 -15.50
CA LYS A 88 -7.65 3.38 -14.73
C LYS A 88 -7.79 3.19 -13.22
N ALA A 89 -8.67 2.29 -12.79
CA ALA A 89 -8.87 1.98 -11.37
C ALA A 89 -7.80 1.03 -10.82
N ALA A 90 -7.20 0.19 -11.67
CA ALA A 90 -6.14 -0.73 -11.27
C ALA A 90 -4.78 -0.05 -11.03
N LEU A 91 -4.46 1.01 -11.78
CA LEU A 91 -3.20 1.76 -11.66
C LEU A 91 -2.84 2.19 -10.22
N PRO A 92 -3.71 2.90 -9.47
CA PRO A 92 -3.37 3.34 -8.13
C PRO A 92 -3.12 2.16 -7.17
N ASP A 93 -3.87 1.07 -7.31
CA ASP A 93 -3.67 -0.13 -6.50
C ASP A 93 -2.31 -0.78 -6.80
N LEU A 94 -1.93 -0.90 -8.08
CA LEU A 94 -0.61 -1.43 -8.46
C LEU A 94 0.54 -0.55 -7.95
N THR A 95 0.39 0.77 -8.03
CA THR A 95 1.38 1.70 -7.48
C THR A 95 1.51 1.52 -5.96
N LYS A 96 0.39 1.42 -5.23
CA LYS A 96 0.40 1.18 -3.79
C LYS A 96 1.08 -0.15 -3.43
N VAL A 97 0.90 -1.21 -4.23
CA VAL A 97 1.61 -2.49 -4.04
C VAL A 97 3.12 -2.31 -4.17
N ILE A 98 3.59 -1.54 -5.15
CA ILE A 98 5.02 -1.28 -5.37
C ILE A 98 5.61 -0.42 -4.25
N GLU A 99 4.84 0.54 -3.73
CA GLU A 99 5.23 1.35 -2.57
C GLU A 99 5.38 0.50 -1.30
N LEU A 100 4.41 -0.39 -1.03
CA LEU A 100 4.42 -1.27 0.14
C LEU A 100 5.46 -2.40 0.02
N LYS A 101 5.63 -2.94 -1.19
CA LYS A 101 6.53 -4.05 -1.47
C LYS A 101 7.22 -3.88 -2.82
N MET A 102 8.33 -3.14 -2.77
CA MET A 102 9.15 -2.82 -3.94
C MET A 102 9.67 -4.06 -4.69
N ASP A 103 9.91 -5.16 -3.97
CA ASP A 103 10.41 -6.42 -4.55
C ASP A 103 9.33 -7.26 -5.24
N PHE A 104 8.06 -6.81 -5.21
CA PHE A 104 6.96 -7.54 -5.84
C PHE A 104 6.88 -7.27 -7.34
N THR A 105 7.78 -7.92 -8.08
CA THR A 105 7.95 -7.76 -9.53
C THR A 105 6.68 -8.00 -10.34
N ALA A 106 5.77 -8.86 -9.86
CA ALA A 106 4.49 -9.10 -10.52
C ALA A 106 3.62 -7.84 -10.61
N ALA A 107 3.65 -6.93 -9.63
CA ALA A 107 2.91 -5.66 -9.71
C ALA A 107 3.57 -4.68 -10.68
N ARG A 108 4.90 -4.59 -10.67
CA ARG A 108 5.67 -3.79 -11.66
C ARG A 108 5.36 -4.23 -13.09
N LEU A 109 5.41 -5.53 -13.35
CA LEU A 109 5.10 -6.08 -14.66
C LEU A 109 3.67 -5.75 -15.12
N GLN A 110 2.68 -5.90 -14.23
CA GLN A 110 1.30 -5.53 -14.53
C GLN A 110 1.15 -4.03 -14.79
N ARG A 111 1.85 -3.18 -14.04
CA ARG A 111 1.81 -1.72 -14.21
C ARG A 111 2.49 -1.31 -15.51
N GLY A 112 3.68 -1.84 -15.82
CA GLY A 112 4.38 -1.61 -17.09
C GLY A 112 3.53 -2.02 -18.30
N HIS A 113 2.88 -3.18 -18.28
CA HIS A 113 1.93 -3.58 -19.34
C HIS A 113 0.74 -2.62 -19.47
N LEU A 114 0.25 -2.09 -18.35
CA LEU A 114 -0.87 -1.17 -18.32
C LEU A 114 -0.49 0.21 -18.88
N LEU A 115 0.70 0.69 -18.55
CA LEU A 115 1.29 1.93 -19.04
C LEU A 115 1.58 1.84 -20.54
N LEU A 116 2.12 0.70 -20.99
CA LEU A 116 2.34 0.42 -22.41
C LEU A 116 1.04 0.49 -23.22
N LYS A 117 -0.05 -0.13 -22.71
CA LYS A 117 -1.39 -0.05 -23.32
C LYS A 117 -1.95 1.38 -23.34
N GLN A 118 -1.50 2.26 -22.45
CA GLN A 118 -1.89 3.66 -22.40
C GLN A 118 -0.98 4.57 -23.25
N GLY A 119 0.07 4.02 -23.88
CA GLY A 119 1.06 4.78 -24.66
C GLY A 119 2.08 5.55 -23.81
N LYS A 120 2.15 5.29 -22.50
CA LYS A 120 3.13 5.88 -21.58
C LYS A 120 4.42 5.06 -21.62
N LEU A 121 5.19 5.24 -22.69
CA LEU A 121 6.35 4.38 -23.00
C LEU A 121 7.48 4.54 -21.99
N ASP A 122 7.86 5.78 -21.66
CA ASP A 122 8.95 6.06 -20.70
C ASP A 122 8.64 5.45 -19.32
N GLU A 123 7.43 5.67 -18.81
CA GLU A 123 6.99 5.13 -17.52
C GLU A 123 6.91 3.59 -17.52
N ALA A 124 6.64 2.99 -18.68
CA ALA A 124 6.62 1.53 -18.84
C ALA A 124 8.03 0.94 -18.90
N GLU A 125 8.99 1.64 -19.52
CA GLU A 125 10.40 1.25 -19.57
C GLU A 125 11.02 1.22 -18.17
N ASP A 126 10.70 2.20 -17.33
CA ASP A 126 11.14 2.23 -15.92
C ASP A 126 10.59 1.04 -15.09
N ASP A 127 9.47 0.44 -15.50
CA ASP A 127 8.81 -0.67 -14.81
C ASP A 127 9.28 -2.07 -15.26
N PHE A 128 9.96 -2.18 -16.42
CA PHE A 128 10.47 -3.45 -16.98
C PHE A 128 11.89 -3.78 -16.52
#